data_AF-A0A399SNX6-F1
#
_entry.id   AF-A0A399SNX6-F1
#
_cell.length_a   1.000
_cell.length_b   1.000
_cell.length_c   1.000
_cell.angle_alpha   90.00
_cell.angle_beta   90.00
_cell.angle_gamma   90.00
#
_symmetry.space_group_name_H-M   'P 1'
#
loop_
_entity.id
_entity.type
_entity.pdbx_description
1 polymer ?
#
loop_
_entity_poly.entity_id
_entity_poly.type
_entity_poly.pdbx_seq_one_letter_code
_entity_poly.pdbx_strand_id
1 'polypeptide(L)'
;MDVTPENFSAVAIFLRADWVVKVVMIGLALASLWSWGVIIDKLIRFGGLNREADRFEDQVSSGQSLEDVAAAAGDKPRHPLPRMLKSALHEWRDGRHKGPMTDTQAALLIQRVDRALDSVISRESAKAEDGLGSLAIIATASPFVGLFGTVWGIMNSFIGISKSQT
;
A
#
# COMPACT_ATOMS: atom_id res chain seq x y z
N MET A 1 -29.11 8.27 -44.75
CA MET A 1 -28.84 8.00 -43.32
C MET A 1 -27.60 8.80 -42.99
N ASP A 2 -27.78 10.03 -42.53
CA ASP A 2 -26.69 11.00 -42.41
C ASP A 2 -25.71 10.60 -41.30
N VAL A 3 -24.52 10.20 -41.72
CA VAL A 3 -23.37 9.96 -40.85
C VAL A 3 -22.78 11.29 -40.41
N THR A 4 -23.43 11.92 -39.43
CA THR A 4 -22.90 13.09 -38.73
C THR A 4 -21.88 12.67 -37.66
N PRO A 5 -20.86 13.49 -37.36
CA PRO A 5 -19.85 13.20 -36.32
C PRO A 5 -20.45 12.99 -34.93
N GLU A 6 -21.66 13.51 -34.67
CA GLU A 6 -22.41 13.26 -33.43
C GLU A 6 -22.77 11.79 -33.22
N ASN A 7 -22.96 11.03 -34.30
CA ASN A 7 -23.29 9.59 -34.23
C ASN A 7 -22.11 8.71 -33.74
N PHE A 8 -20.88 9.25 -33.75
CA PHE A 8 -19.66 8.53 -33.36
C PHE A 8 -18.96 9.12 -32.13
N SER A 9 -19.58 10.10 -31.45
CA SER A 9 -19.06 10.59 -30.17
C SER A 9 -19.02 9.44 -29.15
N ALA A 10 -17.92 9.33 -28.39
CA ALA A 10 -17.79 8.33 -27.31
C ALA A 10 -18.97 8.40 -26.32
N VAL A 11 -19.48 9.62 -26.08
CA VAL A 11 -20.66 9.85 -25.25
C VAL A 11 -21.93 9.29 -25.91
N ALA A 12 -22.10 9.49 -27.22
CA ALA A 12 -23.26 8.96 -27.96
C ALA A 12 -23.26 7.42 -27.98
N ILE A 13 -22.08 6.80 -28.16
CA ILE A 13 -21.91 5.33 -28.11
C ILE A 13 -22.22 4.81 -26.70
N PHE A 14 -21.73 5.49 -25.65
CA PHE A 14 -22.04 5.15 -24.26
C PHE A 14 -23.54 5.27 -23.97
N LEU A 15 -24.20 6.32 -24.43
CA LEU A 15 -25.64 6.53 -24.22
C LEU A 15 -26.49 5.44 -24.90
N ARG A 16 -26.06 4.92 -26.05
CA ARG A 16 -26.73 3.82 -26.77
C ARG A 16 -26.42 2.43 -26.20
N ALA A 17 -25.40 2.30 -25.35
CA ALA A 17 -25.03 1.02 -24.76
C ALA A 17 -26.11 0.48 -23.81
N ASP A 18 -26.16 -0.84 -23.70
CA ASP A 18 -27.04 -1.55 -22.77
C ASP A 18 -26.70 -1.19 -21.32
N TRP A 19 -27.70 -1.28 -20.43
CA TRP A 19 -27.54 -0.87 -19.03
C TRP A 19 -26.44 -1.66 -18.31
N VAL A 20 -26.24 -2.94 -18.64
CA VAL A 20 -25.15 -3.76 -18.08
C VAL A 20 -23.79 -3.20 -18.48
N VAL A 21 -23.61 -2.84 -19.75
CA VAL A 21 -22.34 -2.28 -20.26
C VAL A 21 -22.04 -0.95 -19.59
N LYS A 22 -23.06 -0.10 -19.38
CA LYS A 22 -22.92 1.17 -18.66
C LYS A 22 -22.45 0.96 -17.23
N VAL A 23 -23.03 0.00 -16.51
CA VAL A 23 -22.62 -0.35 -15.14
C VAL A 23 -21.17 -0.84 -15.10
N VAL A 24 -20.78 -1.71 -16.03
CA VAL A 24 -19.40 -2.20 -16.16
C VAL A 24 -18.42 -1.03 -16.37
N MET A 25 -18.70 -0.14 -17.32
CA MET A 25 -17.83 1.00 -17.62
C MET A 25 -17.71 1.98 -16.43
N ILE A 26 -18.83 2.32 -15.79
CA ILE A 26 -18.84 3.19 -14.61
C ILE A 26 -18.08 2.53 -13.45
N GLY A 27 -18.31 1.23 -13.21
CA GLY A 27 -17.61 0.47 -12.18
C GLY A 27 -16.10 0.45 -12.37
N LEU A 28 -15.63 0.23 -13.61
CA LEU A 28 -14.21 0.28 -13.95
C LEU A 28 -13.63 1.70 -13.78
N ALA A 29 -14.38 2.74 -14.14
CA ALA A 29 -13.97 4.13 -13.93
C ALA A 29 -13.81 4.47 -12.44
N LEU A 30 -14.77 4.07 -11.60
CA LEU A 30 -14.70 4.24 -10.15
C LEU A 30 -13.53 3.46 -9.53
N ALA A 31 -13.31 2.22 -9.97
CA ALA A 31 -12.17 1.41 -9.52
C ALA A 31 -10.83 2.06 -9.90
N SER A 32 -10.75 2.70 -11.08
CA SER A 32 -9.56 3.45 -11.50
C SER A 32 -9.31 4.68 -10.61
N LEU A 33 -10.35 5.46 -10.28
CA LEU A 33 -10.23 6.60 -9.37
C LEU A 33 -9.80 6.14 -7.96
N TRP A 34 -10.38 5.06 -7.46
CA TRP A 34 -9.98 4.47 -6.18
C TRP A 34 -8.52 4.02 -6.17
N SER A 35 -8.10 3.33 -7.23
CA SER A 35 -6.72 2.88 -7.43
C SER A 35 -5.73 4.05 -7.36
N TRP A 36 -6.03 5.15 -8.06
CA TRP A 36 -5.22 6.38 -8.00
C TRP A 36 -5.14 6.98 -6.59
N GLY A 37 -6.26 6.99 -5.86
CA GLY A 37 -6.27 7.45 -4.47
C GLY A 37 -5.31 6.64 -3.57
N VAL A 38 -5.37 5.31 -3.68
CA VAL A 38 -4.46 4.41 -2.95
C VAL A 38 -3.01 4.62 -3.37
N ILE A 39 -2.73 4.75 -4.67
CA ILE A 39 -1.36 4.96 -5.18
C ILE A 39 -0.76 6.25 -4.61
N ILE A 40 -1.50 7.36 -4.64
CA ILE A 40 -1.00 8.66 -4.16
C ILE A 40 -0.75 8.62 -2.65
N ASP A 41 -1.69 8.09 -1.86
CA ASP A 41 -1.51 7.92 -0.41
C ASP A 41 -0.25 7.10 -0.11
N LYS A 42 -0.05 6.01 -0.87
CA LYS A 42 1.12 5.15 -0.73
C LYS A 42 2.43 5.85 -1.05
N LEU A 43 2.48 6.57 -2.17
CA LEU A 43 3.68 7.30 -2.60
C LEU A 43 4.12 8.33 -1.56
N ILE A 44 3.17 9.08 -1.01
CA ILE A 44 3.45 10.10 0.02
C ILE A 44 3.91 9.42 1.32
N ARG A 45 3.18 8.39 1.78
CA ARG A 45 3.45 7.72 3.05
C ARG A 45 4.78 6.96 3.04
N PHE A 46 5.10 6.22 1.97
CA PHE A 46 6.39 5.55 1.81
C PHE A 46 7.54 6.57 1.68
N GLY A 47 7.34 7.63 0.90
CA GLY A 47 8.37 8.67 0.73
C GLY A 47 8.73 9.35 2.06
N GLY A 48 7.73 9.60 2.92
CA GLY A 48 7.95 10.13 4.27
C GLY A 48 8.71 9.16 5.18
N LEU A 49 8.26 7.89 5.23
CA LEU A 49 8.91 6.85 6.04
C LEU A 49 10.36 6.58 5.62
N ASN A 50 10.65 6.49 4.33
CA ASN A 50 12.00 6.23 3.85
C ASN A 50 12.95 7.36 4.25
N ARG A 51 12.50 8.61 4.10
CA ARG A 51 13.31 9.78 4.42
C ARG A 51 13.57 9.95 5.92
N GLU A 52 12.65 9.50 6.77
CA GLU A 52 12.88 9.43 8.22
C GLU A 52 13.79 8.26 8.60
N ALA A 53 13.72 7.13 7.89
CA ALA A 53 14.63 6.01 8.06
C ALA A 53 16.07 6.38 7.66
N ASP A 54 16.26 7.00 6.49
CA ASP A 54 17.57 7.44 6.00
C ASP A 54 18.24 8.39 7.00
N ARG A 55 17.48 9.34 7.56
CA ARG A 55 17.98 10.26 8.59
C ARG A 55 18.40 9.56 9.87
N PHE A 56 17.66 8.53 10.28
CA PHE A 56 18.00 7.76 11.46
C PHE A 56 19.26 6.91 11.22
N GLU A 57 19.38 6.31 10.03
CA GLU A 57 20.59 5.58 9.62
C GLU A 57 21.82 6.49 9.59
N ASP A 58 21.69 7.70 9.01
CA ASP A 58 22.76 8.71 9.02
C ASP A 58 23.21 9.08 10.46
N GLN A 59 22.25 9.25 11.38
CA GLN A 59 22.55 9.56 12.78
C GLN A 59 23.29 8.41 13.48
N VAL A 60 22.85 7.17 13.27
CA VAL A 60 23.51 5.98 13.84
C VAL A 60 24.91 5.78 13.23
N SER A 61 25.06 6.01 11.92
CA SER A 61 26.33 5.88 11.19
C SER A 61 27.34 6.98 11.52
N SER A 62 26.87 8.15 11.97
CA SER A 62 27.72 9.31 12.31
C SER A 62 28.65 9.10 13.52
N GLY A 63 28.52 7.97 14.23
CA GLY A 63 29.36 7.65 15.40
C GLY A 63 28.90 8.32 16.70
N GLN A 64 27.73 8.97 16.71
CA GLN A 64 27.08 9.39 17.95
C GLN A 64 26.73 8.18 18.82
N SER A 65 26.72 8.37 20.14
CA SER A 65 26.26 7.30 21.04
C SER A 65 24.79 6.99 20.74
N LEU A 66 24.43 5.70 20.79
CA LEU A 66 23.05 5.28 20.58
C LEU A 66 22.11 5.91 21.63
N GLU A 67 22.63 6.20 22.83
CA GLU A 67 21.90 6.93 23.86
C GLU A 67 21.55 8.37 23.44
N ASP A 68 22.47 9.09 22.79
CA ASP A 68 22.25 10.45 22.31
C ASP A 68 21.24 10.48 21.16
N VAL A 69 21.34 9.53 20.23
CA VAL A 69 20.38 9.37 19.12
C VAL A 69 18.97 9.07 19.66
N ALA A 70 18.86 8.22 20.68
CA ALA A 70 17.58 7.92 21.32
C ALA A 70 17.03 9.12 22.13
N ALA A 71 17.90 9.91 22.76
CA ALA A 71 17.50 11.12 23.48
C ALA A 71 17.02 12.23 22.53
N ALA A 72 17.69 12.40 21.39
CA ALA A 72 17.33 13.38 20.36
C ALA A 72 15.95 13.10 19.72
N ALA A 73 15.52 11.83 19.69
CA ALA A 73 14.20 11.44 19.18
C ALA A 73 13.02 11.82 20.10
N GLY A 74 13.30 12.27 21.33
CA GLY A 74 12.30 12.71 22.29
C GLY A 74 11.52 11.57 22.96
N ASP A 75 10.50 11.93 23.75
CA ASP A 75 9.93 10.97 24.70
C ASP A 75 8.97 9.95 24.07
N LYS A 76 8.33 10.35 22.95
CA LYS A 76 7.41 9.53 22.14
C LYS A 76 7.70 9.72 20.65
N PRO A 77 8.72 9.02 20.10
CA PRO A 77 9.02 9.11 18.67
C PRO A 77 7.83 8.63 17.85
N ARG A 78 7.43 9.40 16.84
CA ARG A 78 6.38 9.00 15.87
C ARG A 78 6.88 7.91 14.93
N HIS A 79 8.17 7.96 14.61
CA HIS A 79 8.84 6.97 13.79
C HIS A 79 9.13 5.69 14.59
N PRO A 80 8.97 4.49 14.00
CA PRO A 80 9.21 3.23 14.70
C PRO A 80 10.69 3.01 15.08
N LEU A 81 11.66 3.41 14.23
CA LEU A 81 13.08 3.12 14.46
C LEU A 81 13.64 3.74 15.77
N PRO A 82 13.46 5.03 16.08
CA PRO A 82 13.95 5.58 17.34
C PRO A 82 13.22 5.03 18.57
N ARG A 83 11.93 4.68 18.42
CA ARG A 83 11.15 4.05 19.49
C ARG A 83 11.70 2.66 19.82
N MET A 84 12.07 1.90 18.79
CA MET A 84 12.71 0.60 18.91
C MET A 84 14.08 0.71 19.58
N LEU A 85 14.92 1.65 19.13
CA LEU A 85 16.22 1.91 19.74
C LEU A 85 16.10 2.24 21.23
N LYS A 86 15.14 3.11 21.60
CA LYS A 86 14.87 3.46 22.99
C LYS A 86 14.44 2.25 23.83
N SER A 87 13.59 1.37 23.29
CA SER A 87 13.21 0.13 23.99
C SER A 87 14.38 -0.83 24.17
N ALA A 88 15.24 -0.96 23.16
CA ALA A 88 16.42 -1.81 23.21
C ALA A 88 17.45 -1.31 24.26
N LEU A 89 17.71 0.00 24.27
CA LEU A 89 18.61 0.62 25.25
C LEU A 89 18.06 0.52 26.68
N HIS A 90 16.74 0.61 26.85
CA HIS A 90 16.11 0.44 28.15
C HIS A 90 16.32 -0.98 28.70
N GLU A 91 16.05 -2.00 27.88
CA GLU A 91 16.26 -3.42 28.23
C GLU A 91 17.75 -3.69 28.57
N TRP A 92 18.67 -3.10 27.81
CA TRP A 92 20.11 -3.22 28.03
C TRP A 92 20.59 -2.58 29.33
N ARG A 93 20.05 -1.40 29.66
CA ARG A 93 20.39 -0.71 30.90
C ARG A 93 19.86 -1.46 32.12
N ASP A 94 18.65 -2.02 32.01
CA ASP A 94 18.04 -2.82 33.08
C ASP A 94 18.78 -4.15 33.31
N GLY A 95 19.29 -4.77 32.23
CA GLY A 95 20.16 -5.94 32.30
C GLY A 95 21.50 -5.66 32.99
N ARG A 96 22.11 -4.49 32.74
CA ARG A 96 23.37 -4.07 33.40
C ARG A 96 23.21 -3.72 34.87
N HIS A 97 22.06 -3.21 35.29
CA HIS A 97 21.79 -2.90 36.69
C HIS A 97 21.73 -4.14 37.59
N LYS A 98 21.57 -5.34 37.03
CA LYS A 98 21.51 -6.62 37.78
C LYS A 98 22.89 -7.22 38.09
N GLY A 99 24.00 -6.55 37.72
CA GLY A 99 25.38 -6.98 37.98
C GLY A 99 26.22 -7.13 36.70
N PRO A 100 27.48 -7.58 36.82
CA PRO A 100 28.34 -7.83 35.65
C PRO A 100 27.69 -8.90 34.75
N MET A 101 27.29 -8.52 33.53
CA MET A 101 26.77 -9.47 32.56
C MET A 101 27.89 -10.40 32.09
N THR A 102 27.62 -11.71 32.14
CA THR A 102 28.46 -12.70 31.46
C THR A 102 28.29 -12.56 29.94
N ASP A 103 29.31 -12.92 29.15
CA ASP A 103 29.25 -12.85 27.67
C ASP A 103 28.01 -13.56 27.09
N THR A 104 27.59 -14.66 27.72
CA THR A 104 26.36 -15.40 27.38
C THR A 104 25.08 -14.58 27.62
N GLN A 105 25.02 -13.81 28.71
CA GLN A 105 23.89 -12.93 29.00
C GLN A 105 23.84 -11.76 28.01
N ALA A 106 25.01 -11.22 27.63
CA ALA A 106 25.10 -10.16 26.63
C ALA A 106 24.61 -10.66 25.26
N ALA A 107 25.04 -11.85 24.85
CA ALA A 107 24.59 -12.48 23.61
C ALA A 107 23.07 -12.73 23.59
N LEU A 108 22.50 -13.23 24.69
CA LEU A 108 21.05 -13.45 24.81
C LEU A 108 20.24 -12.16 24.77
N LEU A 109 20.76 -11.08 25.36
CA LEU A 109 20.13 -9.77 25.32
C LEU A 109 20.14 -9.20 23.90
N ILE A 110 21.28 -9.28 23.20
CA ILE A 110 21.38 -8.86 21.80
C ILE A 110 20.38 -9.62 20.93
N GLN A 111 20.28 -10.95 21.10
CA GLN A 111 19.33 -11.77 20.36
C GLN A 111 17.86 -11.39 20.64
N ARG A 112 17.54 -11.02 21.89
CA ARG A 112 16.19 -10.56 22.26
C ARG A 112 15.86 -9.22 21.62
N VAL A 113 16.82 -8.29 21.63
CA VAL A 113 16.69 -6.99 20.97
C VAL A 113 16.45 -7.21 19.49
N ASP A 114 17.30 -7.97 18.81
CA ASP A 114 17.20 -8.27 17.37
C ASP A 114 15.82 -8.82 16.99
N ARG A 115 15.34 -9.82 17.75
CA ARG A 115 14.01 -10.40 17.54
C ARG A 115 12.86 -9.42 17.79
N ALA A 116 13.02 -8.51 18.76
CA ALA A 116 12.05 -7.44 19.00
C ALA A 116 12.06 -6.43 17.84
N LEU A 117 13.24 -6.13 17.29
CA LEU A 117 13.39 -5.26 16.14
C LEU A 117 12.69 -5.86 14.91
N ASP A 118 12.97 -7.12 14.59
CA ASP A 118 12.34 -7.84 13.47
C ASP A 118 10.81 -7.83 13.58
N SER A 119 10.27 -8.04 14.79
CA SER A 119 8.82 -8.02 15.01
C SER A 119 8.22 -6.64 14.73
N VAL A 120 8.90 -5.55 15.12
CA VAL A 120 8.41 -4.20 14.84
C VAL A 120 8.53 -3.87 13.36
N ILE A 121 9.65 -4.23 12.71
CA ILE A 121 9.82 -4.06 11.25
C ILE A 121 8.70 -4.77 10.50
N SER A 122 8.44 -6.03 10.83
CA SER A 122 7.37 -6.81 10.20
C SER A 122 5.99 -6.16 10.38
N ARG A 123 5.68 -5.63 11.56
CA ARG A 123 4.40 -4.94 11.83
C ARG A 123 4.27 -3.63 11.07
N GLU A 124 5.34 -2.85 10.98
CA GLU A 124 5.32 -1.59 10.23
C GLU A 124 5.29 -1.84 8.72
N SER A 125 5.97 -2.88 8.22
CA SER A 125 5.84 -3.35 6.84
C SER A 125 4.40 -3.75 6.52
N ALA A 126 3.75 -4.53 7.38
CA ALA A 126 2.35 -4.92 7.18
C ALA A 126 1.40 -3.71 7.11
N LYS A 127 1.61 -2.70 7.97
CA LYS A 127 0.85 -1.42 7.88
C LYS A 127 1.19 -0.62 6.63
N ALA A 128 2.43 -0.73 6.17
CA ALA A 128 2.90 -0.17 4.91
C ALA A 128 2.46 -1.02 3.71
N GLU A 129 1.92 -2.21 3.87
CA GLU A 129 1.35 -3.01 2.77
C GLU A 129 -0.17 -2.87 2.68
N ASP A 130 -0.79 -2.29 3.70
CA ASP A 130 -2.24 -2.07 3.72
C ASP A 130 -2.71 -1.31 2.47
N GLY A 131 -3.86 -1.73 1.94
CA GLY A 131 -4.41 -1.26 0.67
C GLY A 131 -3.84 -1.90 -0.60
N LEU A 132 -2.58 -2.40 -0.61
CA LEU A 132 -1.97 -2.99 -1.81
C LEU A 132 -2.71 -4.25 -2.28
N GLY A 133 -3.25 -5.04 -1.36
CA GLY A 133 -4.06 -6.21 -1.68
C GLY A 133 -5.32 -5.86 -2.49
N SER A 134 -5.98 -4.75 -2.16
CA SER A 134 -7.14 -4.27 -2.93
C SER A 134 -6.76 -3.84 -4.35
N LEU A 135 -5.60 -3.21 -4.50
CA LEU A 135 -5.04 -2.81 -5.79
C LEU A 135 -4.74 -4.03 -6.67
N ALA A 136 -4.18 -5.09 -6.08
CA ALA A 136 -3.90 -6.34 -6.76
C ALA A 136 -5.18 -7.03 -7.26
N ILE A 137 -6.24 -7.03 -6.45
CA ILE A 137 -7.55 -7.56 -6.85
C ILE A 137 -8.12 -6.75 -8.01
N ILE A 138 -8.12 -5.42 -7.93
CA ILE A 138 -8.61 -4.55 -9.02
C ILE A 138 -7.79 -4.77 -10.30
N ALA A 139 -6.48 -4.87 -10.19
CA ALA A 139 -5.57 -5.10 -11.33
C ALA A 139 -5.85 -6.44 -12.03
N THR A 140 -6.12 -7.49 -11.27
CA THR A 140 -6.36 -8.83 -11.81
C THR A 140 -7.81 -9.05 -12.26
N ALA A 141 -8.79 -8.44 -11.59
CA ALA A 141 -10.21 -8.62 -11.90
C ALA A 141 -10.71 -7.70 -13.03
N SER A 142 -10.13 -6.50 -13.18
CA SER A 142 -10.60 -5.51 -14.16
C SER A 142 -10.63 -6.01 -15.62
N PRO A 143 -9.66 -6.80 -16.12
CA PRO A 143 -9.72 -7.31 -17.50
C PRO A 143 -10.91 -8.26 -17.70
N PHE A 144 -11.23 -9.09 -16.71
CA PHE A 144 -12.36 -10.01 -16.77
C PHE A 144 -13.70 -9.27 -16.72
N VAL A 145 -13.81 -8.23 -15.88
CA VAL A 145 -14.99 -7.37 -15.81
C VAL A 145 -15.21 -6.64 -17.14
N GLY A 146 -14.13 -6.14 -17.77
CA GLY A 146 -14.19 -5.54 -19.10
C GLY A 146 -14.61 -6.54 -20.19
N LEU A 147 -14.01 -7.73 -20.19
CA LEU A 147 -14.35 -8.81 -21.13
C LEU A 147 -15.81 -9.25 -20.99
N PHE A 148 -16.34 -9.32 -19.76
CA PHE A 148 -17.75 -9.59 -19.52
C PHE A 148 -18.65 -8.54 -20.21
N GLY A 149 -18.31 -7.26 -20.08
CA GLY A 149 -19.05 -6.17 -20.74
C GLY A 149 -19.05 -6.29 -22.27
N THR A 150 -17.93 -6.69 -22.88
CA THR A 150 -17.87 -6.88 -24.34
C THR A 150 -18.69 -8.08 -24.80
N VAL A 151 -18.61 -9.22 -24.10
CA VAL A 151 -19.40 -10.41 -24.41
C VAL A 151 -20.90 -10.13 -24.30
N TRP A 152 -21.32 -9.43 -23.25
CA TRP A 152 -22.71 -9.03 -23.07
C TRP A 152 -23.21 -8.12 -24.20
N GLY A 153 -22.42 -7.10 -24.56
CA GLY A 153 -22.77 -6.18 -25.64
C GLY A 153 -22.91 -6.87 -26.99
N ILE A 154 -22.01 -7.81 -27.30
CA ILE A 154 -22.07 -8.62 -28.53
C ILE A 154 -23.32 -9.50 -28.51
N MET A 155 -23.60 -10.20 -27.40
CA MET A 155 -24.79 -11.05 -27.26
C MET A 155 -26.09 -10.25 -27.49
N ASN A 156 -26.20 -9.06 -26.88
CA ASN A 156 -27.39 -8.22 -27.04
C ASN A 156 -27.55 -7.72 -28.49
N SER A 157 -26.43 -7.43 -29.17
CA SER A 157 -26.42 -7.05 -30.58
C SER A 157 -26.94 -8.18 -31.48
N PHE A 158 -26.50 -9.43 -31.26
CA PHE A 158 -26.99 -10.59 -32.01
C PHE A 158 -28.48 -10.84 -31.78
N ILE A 159 -28.97 -10.70 -30.54
CA ILE A 159 -30.40 -10.81 -30.23
C ILE A 159 -31.20 -9.73 -30.98
N GLY A 160 -30.68 -8.49 -31.04
CA GLY A 160 -31.29 -7.40 -31.80
C GLY A 160 -31.40 -7.70 -33.29
N ILE A 161 -30.33 -8.22 -33.89
CA ILE A 161 -30.31 -8.62 -35.31
C ILE A 161 -31.31 -9.74 -35.58
N SER A 162 -31.36 -10.76 -34.72
CA SER A 162 -32.31 -11.87 -34.85
C SER A 162 -33.77 -11.40 -34.82
N LYS A 163 -34.11 -10.47 -33.92
CA LYS A 163 -35.46 -9.90 -33.83
C LYS A 163 -35.83 -9.03 -35.04
N SER A 164 -34.85 -8.40 -35.69
CA SER A 164 -35.11 -7.59 -36.90
C SER A 164 -35.27 -8.41 -38.18
N GLN A 165 -34.85 -9.67 -38.19
CA GLN A 165 -34.95 -10.58 -39.34
C GLN A 165 -36.16 -11.53 -39.27
N THR A 166 -37.01 -11.40 -38.24
CA THR A 166 -38.28 -12.13 -38.10
C THR A 166 -39.44 -11.16 -38.20
#